data_AF-G7Z5H7-F1
#
_entry.id   AF-G7Z5H7-F1
#
_cell.length_a   1.000
_cell.length_b   1.000
_cell.length_c   1.000
_cell.angle_alpha   90.00
_cell.angle_beta   90.00
_cell.angle_gamma   90.00
#
_symmetry.space_group_name_H-M   'P 1'
#
loop_
_entity.id
_entity.type
_entity.pdbx_description
1 polymer ?
#
loop_
_entity_poly.entity_id
_entity_poly.type
_entity_poly.pdbx_seq_one_letter_code
_entity_poly.pdbx_strand_id
1 'polypeptide(L)'
;MDSVSPILEQILYGGSSVSMNLIAITREIPEEQRMFKAQGLNNCILFKYPNFDDRDDDGGDPMAEDEELEGGSRPVETGIYVPHNAKSPESGGVAVYLRGRNSEALLEEQFGIKHGPQENGIIGDMKMLSMIDDVPSLDAFLLKTCFEGEKVNVDPRHWLISNEEDHQLRRLIRARIEPIVRKALSGSQGNAQSIERFLEAIWNPNLEEAGLFVSAFGIERAEADTIFSAWKGTTFYEYQLRRIAPRARVILTWLKSRECIPVDIRMHKPYETQLLMHIEKVGKLLETTLMDIRTILSDYETAFSSFMNGQPEPFRDYLRSIRSRYWLLGYCVSALTSVAHLDARCMKNTPSRKLYFEGMQKLLRQFDVALDRRREQKGAF
;
A
#
# COMPACT_ATOMS: atom_id res chain seq x y z
N MET A 1 -32.64 0.62 1.75
CA MET A 1 -31.43 -0.21 1.64
C MET A 1 -30.53 0.26 2.74
N ASP A 2 -30.39 -0.55 3.79
CA ASP A 2 -29.53 -0.22 4.92
C ASP A 2 -28.11 0.06 4.38
N SER A 3 -27.59 1.23 4.71
CA SER A 3 -26.30 1.67 4.19
C SER A 3 -25.21 0.83 4.83
N VAL A 4 -24.63 -0.08 4.05
CA VAL A 4 -23.39 -0.78 4.40
C VAL A 4 -22.36 0.23 4.90
N SER A 5 -21.68 -0.08 6.02
CA SER A 5 -20.65 0.79 6.58
C SER A 5 -19.63 1.20 5.51
N PRO A 6 -19.18 2.47 5.44
CA PRO A 6 -18.20 2.92 4.45
C PRO A 6 -16.91 2.10 4.46
N ILE A 7 -16.50 1.59 5.62
CA ILE A 7 -15.31 0.74 5.75
C ILE A 7 -15.56 -0.62 5.11
N LEU A 8 -16.71 -1.25 5.36
CA LEU A 8 -17.07 -2.51 4.71
C LEU A 8 -17.21 -2.32 3.19
N GLU A 9 -17.77 -1.21 2.72
CA GLU A 9 -17.78 -0.90 1.27
C GLU A 9 -16.37 -0.78 0.68
N GLN A 10 -15.39 -0.25 1.43
CA GLN A 10 -14.00 -0.21 1.00
C GLN A 10 -13.33 -1.58 1.03
N ILE A 11 -13.65 -2.43 2.01
CA ILE A 11 -13.16 -3.82 2.04
C ILE A 11 -13.71 -4.59 0.84
N LEU A 12 -15.00 -4.46 0.54
CA LEU A 12 -15.65 -5.22 -0.54
C LEU A 12 -15.30 -4.72 -1.94
N TYR A 13 -15.14 -3.40 -2.10
CA TYR A 13 -15.05 -2.76 -3.42
C TYR A 13 -13.84 -1.83 -3.56
N GLY A 14 -12.89 -1.89 -2.63
CA GLY A 14 -11.63 -1.16 -2.70
C GLY A 14 -10.82 -1.56 -3.93
N GLY A 15 -9.89 -0.69 -4.33
CA GLY A 15 -8.92 -1.04 -5.37
C GLY A 15 -8.02 -2.19 -4.95
N SER A 16 -7.34 -2.80 -5.91
CA SER A 16 -6.39 -3.90 -5.69
C SER A 16 -5.27 -3.56 -4.71
N SER A 17 -4.92 -2.28 -4.54
CA SER A 17 -3.93 -1.84 -3.56
C SER A 17 -4.43 -1.94 -2.11
N VAL A 18 -5.75 -1.94 -1.89
CA VAL A 18 -6.38 -1.92 -0.55
C VAL A 18 -7.11 -3.21 -0.23
N SER A 19 -7.67 -3.92 -1.21
CA SER A 19 -8.45 -5.12 -1.01
C SER A 19 -8.07 -6.23 -1.99
N MET A 20 -7.96 -7.46 -1.48
CA MET A 20 -7.75 -8.68 -2.24
C MET A 20 -8.85 -9.68 -1.90
N ASN A 21 -9.77 -9.88 -2.84
CA ASN A 21 -10.93 -10.74 -2.68
C ASN A 21 -10.59 -12.19 -3.04
N LEU A 22 -10.17 -12.98 -2.05
CA LEU A 22 -9.81 -14.39 -2.27
C LEU A 22 -11.02 -15.25 -2.65
N ILE A 23 -12.23 -14.88 -2.19
CA ILE A 23 -13.49 -15.54 -2.59
C ILE A 23 -13.70 -15.47 -4.10
N ALA A 24 -13.32 -14.37 -4.74
CA ALA A 24 -13.41 -14.23 -6.19
C ALA A 24 -12.25 -14.94 -6.89
N ILE A 25 -11.01 -14.72 -6.42
CA ILE A 25 -9.78 -15.25 -7.02
C ILE A 25 -9.76 -16.78 -7.02
N THR A 26 -10.13 -17.41 -5.92
CA THR A 26 -9.97 -18.87 -5.73
C THR A 26 -11.05 -19.70 -6.42
N ARG A 27 -12.08 -19.08 -7.02
CA ARG A 27 -13.13 -19.79 -7.78
C ARG A 27 -12.57 -20.57 -8.96
N GLU A 28 -11.52 -20.04 -9.59
CA GLU A 28 -10.89 -20.62 -10.77
C GLU A 28 -9.62 -21.42 -10.44
N ILE A 29 -9.31 -21.57 -9.14
CA ILE A 29 -8.07 -22.19 -8.66
C ILE A 29 -8.41 -23.48 -7.89
N PRO A 30 -7.88 -24.65 -8.33
CA PRO A 30 -8.01 -25.92 -7.61
C PRO A 30 -7.54 -25.81 -6.16
N GLU A 31 -8.14 -26.58 -5.24
CA GLU A 31 -7.87 -26.43 -3.80
C GLU A 31 -6.39 -26.64 -3.45
N GLU A 32 -5.73 -27.57 -4.13
CA GLU A 32 -4.31 -27.89 -3.98
C GLU A 32 -3.35 -26.79 -4.47
N GLN A 33 -3.86 -25.82 -5.25
CA GLN A 33 -3.09 -24.69 -5.81
C GLN A 33 -3.45 -23.37 -5.13
N ARG A 34 -4.38 -23.35 -4.17
CA ARG A 34 -4.76 -22.14 -3.44
C ARG A 34 -3.63 -21.65 -2.55
N MET A 35 -3.59 -20.34 -2.34
CA MET A 35 -2.55 -19.68 -1.55
C MET A 35 -2.46 -20.25 -0.14
N PHE A 36 -3.58 -20.41 0.58
CA PHE A 36 -3.58 -20.89 1.97
C PHE A 36 -3.96 -22.36 2.06
N LYS A 37 -3.41 -23.06 3.05
CA LYS A 37 -3.82 -24.43 3.38
C LYS A 37 -5.17 -24.43 4.09
N ALA A 38 -5.39 -23.51 5.01
CA ALA A 38 -6.66 -23.33 5.69
C ALA A 38 -7.73 -22.89 4.68
N GLN A 39 -8.73 -23.75 4.46
CA GLN A 39 -9.82 -23.47 3.51
C GLN A 39 -10.58 -22.19 3.85
N GLY A 40 -10.71 -21.86 5.15
CA GLY A 40 -11.36 -20.64 5.61
C GLY A 40 -10.67 -19.36 5.11
N LEU A 41 -9.33 -19.30 5.10
CA LEU A 41 -8.58 -18.13 4.63
C LEU A 41 -8.78 -17.87 3.14
N ASN A 42 -8.93 -18.92 2.33
CA ASN A 42 -9.22 -18.79 0.90
C ASN A 42 -10.63 -18.26 0.61
N ASN A 43 -11.51 -18.25 1.62
CA ASN A 43 -12.88 -17.73 1.55
C ASN A 43 -13.05 -16.38 2.26
N CYS A 44 -11.96 -15.61 2.38
CA CYS A 44 -11.95 -14.29 3.01
C CYS A 44 -11.62 -13.17 2.02
N ILE A 45 -11.68 -11.93 2.50
CA ILE A 45 -11.17 -10.75 1.80
C ILE A 45 -10.04 -10.18 2.65
N LEU A 46 -8.83 -10.13 2.10
CA LEU A 46 -7.71 -9.44 2.75
C LEU A 46 -7.81 -7.95 2.45
N PHE A 47 -7.46 -7.11 3.42
CA PHE A 47 -7.48 -5.66 3.23
C PHE A 47 -6.34 -4.96 3.96
N LYS A 48 -6.00 -3.76 3.50
CA LYS A 48 -4.99 -2.88 4.11
C LYS A 48 -5.67 -1.77 4.89
N TYR A 49 -5.24 -1.60 6.13
CA TYR A 49 -5.85 -0.71 7.11
C TYR A 49 -4.79 0.22 7.70
N PRO A 50 -4.98 1.54 7.65
CA PRO A 50 -4.09 2.51 8.30
C PRO A 50 -4.09 2.30 9.82
N ASN A 51 -2.92 2.07 10.39
CA ASN A 51 -2.69 1.90 11.83
C ASN A 51 -1.49 2.79 12.22
N PHE A 52 -1.68 4.09 12.11
CA PHE A 52 -0.73 5.09 12.60
C PHE A 52 -0.91 5.19 14.12
N ASP A 53 0.16 5.02 14.89
CA ASP A 53 0.10 5.13 16.35
C ASP A 53 -0.32 6.55 16.76
N ASP A 54 -1.16 6.68 17.80
CA ASP A 54 -1.70 7.96 18.30
C ASP A 54 -0.63 8.97 18.80
N ARG A 55 0.67 8.62 18.74
CA ARG A 55 1.78 9.47 19.23
C ARG A 55 2.29 10.46 18.18
N ASP A 56 1.98 10.26 16.90
CA ASP A 56 2.53 11.07 15.79
C ASP A 56 1.77 12.39 15.52
N ASP A 57 0.69 12.69 16.27
CA ASP A 57 -0.21 13.84 15.98
C ASP A 57 -0.15 14.98 16.99
N ASP A 58 0.80 14.96 17.95
CA ASP A 58 0.96 16.05 18.92
C ASP A 58 1.78 17.22 18.35
N GLY A 59 1.37 17.76 17.20
CA GLY A 59 1.77 19.09 16.66
C GLY A 59 3.28 19.42 16.55
N GLY A 60 4.15 18.44 16.78
CA GLY A 60 5.60 18.58 16.80
C GLY A 60 6.18 18.45 15.40
N ASP A 61 7.23 19.24 15.16
CA ASP A 61 8.03 19.20 13.94
C ASP A 61 8.39 17.74 13.59
N PRO A 62 8.01 17.21 12.41
CA PRO A 62 8.25 15.80 12.03
C PRO A 62 9.73 15.45 11.84
N MET A 63 10.63 16.37 12.21
CA MET A 63 12.09 16.23 12.16
C MET A 63 12.76 16.42 13.53
N ALA A 64 12.01 16.53 14.62
CA ALA A 64 12.58 16.62 15.95
C ALA A 64 12.54 15.25 16.67
N GLU A 65 13.74 14.77 17.01
CA GLU A 65 14.06 13.65 17.91
C GLU A 65 14.19 12.27 17.26
N ASP A 66 15.18 12.17 16.38
CA ASP A 66 16.03 10.98 16.26
C ASP A 66 16.66 10.68 17.63
N GLU A 67 16.13 9.71 18.36
CA GLU A 67 16.84 8.74 19.22
C GLU A 67 15.78 7.88 19.94
N GLU A 68 15.75 6.56 19.67
CA GLU A 68 15.00 5.48 20.38
C GLU A 68 13.76 4.78 19.75
N LEU A 69 13.51 4.82 18.43
CA LEU A 69 12.61 3.83 17.80
C LEU A 69 13.21 3.15 16.56
N GLU A 70 14.20 2.28 16.78
CA GLU A 70 14.65 1.23 15.83
C GLU A 70 13.59 0.11 15.66
N GLY A 71 12.34 0.50 15.45
CA GLY A 71 11.22 -0.37 15.12
C GLY A 71 10.43 0.28 14.02
N GLY A 72 11.01 0.35 12.81
CA GLY A 72 10.47 1.07 11.65
C GLY A 72 8.95 0.93 11.55
N SER A 73 8.24 2.04 11.77
CA SER A 73 6.80 2.03 11.89
C SER A 73 6.19 1.45 10.61
N ARG A 74 5.32 0.45 10.78
CA ARG A 74 4.47 -0.11 9.72
C ARG A 74 3.10 0.54 9.90
N PRO A 75 2.85 1.74 9.36
CA PRO A 75 1.61 2.48 9.54
C PRO A 75 0.41 1.85 8.81
N VAL A 76 0.59 0.72 8.13
CA VAL A 76 -0.49 0.00 7.45
C VAL A 76 -0.47 -1.46 7.86
N GLU A 77 -1.58 -1.95 8.38
CA GLU A 77 -1.77 -3.31 8.85
C GLU A 77 -2.67 -4.09 7.90
N THR A 78 -2.45 -5.39 7.83
CA THR A 78 -3.33 -6.31 7.11
C THR A 78 -4.46 -6.78 8.01
N GLY A 79 -5.68 -6.62 7.52
CA GLY A 79 -6.87 -7.23 8.07
C GLY A 79 -7.40 -8.34 7.19
N ILE A 80 -8.16 -9.25 7.80
CA ILE A 80 -8.87 -10.34 7.17
C ILE A 80 -10.35 -10.15 7.47
N TYR A 81 -11.15 -9.95 6.44
CA TYR A 81 -12.61 -9.93 6.55
C TYR A 81 -13.18 -11.31 6.21
N VAL A 82 -13.86 -11.88 7.20
CA VAL A 82 -14.52 -13.19 7.16
C VAL A 82 -16.02 -12.96 7.04
N PRO A 83 -16.61 -13.06 5.84
CA PRO A 83 -18.05 -12.88 5.70
C PRO A 83 -18.79 -14.04 6.38
N HIS A 84 -19.94 -13.75 7.00
CA HIS A 84 -20.83 -14.82 7.50
C HIS A 84 -21.31 -15.75 6.37
N ASN A 85 -21.41 -15.21 5.14
CA ASN A 85 -21.74 -15.96 3.94
C ASN A 85 -20.86 -15.48 2.76
N ALA A 86 -19.97 -16.34 2.28
CA ALA A 86 -19.08 -16.03 1.15
C ALA A 86 -19.83 -15.73 -0.17
N LYS A 87 -21.09 -16.17 -0.33
CA LYS A 87 -21.91 -15.84 -1.50
C LYS A 87 -22.54 -14.44 -1.43
N SER A 88 -22.62 -13.87 -0.23
CA SER A 88 -23.18 -12.54 0.03
C SER A 88 -22.34 -11.78 1.08
N PRO A 89 -21.08 -11.44 0.76
CA PRO A 89 -20.17 -10.79 1.72
C PRO A 89 -20.66 -9.45 2.27
N GLU A 90 -21.57 -8.78 1.56
CA GLU A 90 -22.24 -7.55 1.96
C GLU A 90 -23.21 -7.71 3.15
N SER A 91 -23.54 -8.95 3.52
CA SER A 91 -24.47 -9.26 4.62
C SER A 91 -23.83 -9.12 6.02
N GLY A 92 -22.55 -8.74 6.09
CA GLY A 92 -21.79 -8.63 7.34
C GLY A 92 -20.86 -9.82 7.60
N GLY A 93 -20.00 -9.65 8.61
CA GLY A 93 -18.94 -10.59 8.91
C GLY A 93 -18.03 -10.13 10.04
N VAL A 94 -16.92 -10.83 10.24
CA VAL A 94 -15.93 -10.54 11.28
C VAL A 94 -14.64 -10.04 10.62
N ALA A 95 -14.03 -9.01 11.20
CA ALA A 95 -12.69 -8.57 10.80
C ALA A 95 -11.65 -8.99 11.85
N VAL A 96 -10.56 -9.60 11.39
CA VAL A 96 -9.39 -9.94 12.20
C VAL A 96 -8.21 -9.10 11.72
N TYR A 97 -7.56 -8.38 12.63
CA TYR A 97 -6.41 -7.50 12.35
C TYR A 97 -5.12 -8.20 12.81
N LEU A 98 -4.14 -8.41 11.93
CA LEU A 98 -2.99 -9.30 12.18
C LEU A 98 -2.08 -8.88 13.34
N ARG A 99 -1.93 -7.58 13.57
CA ARG A 99 -1.16 -6.96 14.66
C ARG A 99 -2.06 -6.48 15.81
N GLY A 100 -3.34 -6.87 15.80
CA GLY A 100 -4.24 -6.71 16.94
C GLY A 100 -3.83 -7.60 18.12
N ARG A 101 -4.05 -7.14 19.37
CA ARG A 101 -3.63 -7.84 20.60
C ARG A 101 -4.12 -9.30 20.70
N ASN A 102 -5.27 -9.62 20.10
CA ASN A 102 -5.89 -10.95 20.16
C ASN A 102 -5.89 -11.65 18.79
N SER A 103 -5.03 -11.22 17.85
CA SER A 103 -5.05 -11.72 16.47
C SER A 103 -4.83 -13.22 16.39
N GLU A 104 -3.84 -13.76 17.10
CA GLU A 104 -3.53 -15.19 17.11
C GLU A 104 -4.71 -16.03 17.60
N ALA A 105 -5.33 -15.65 18.72
CA ALA A 105 -6.48 -16.36 19.27
C ALA A 105 -7.68 -16.34 18.30
N LEU A 106 -7.92 -15.19 17.65
CA LEU A 106 -8.98 -15.07 16.64
C LEU A 106 -8.67 -15.89 15.38
N LEU A 107 -7.42 -15.96 14.95
CA LEU A 107 -7.02 -16.78 13.80
C LEU A 107 -7.15 -18.28 14.11
N GLU A 108 -6.80 -18.70 15.33
CA GLU A 108 -7.03 -20.09 15.78
C GLU A 108 -8.53 -20.40 15.85
N GLU A 109 -9.34 -19.51 16.42
CA GLU A 109 -10.80 -19.70 16.53
C GLU A 109 -11.49 -19.74 15.15
N GLN A 110 -11.16 -18.82 14.26
CA GLN A 110 -11.84 -18.67 12.96
C GLN A 110 -11.34 -19.68 11.91
N PHE A 111 -10.06 -20.07 11.97
CA PHE A 111 -9.42 -20.85 10.90
C PHE A 111 -8.71 -22.11 11.36
N GLY A 112 -8.60 -22.35 12.67
CA GLY A 112 -7.83 -23.48 13.22
C GLY A 112 -6.33 -23.37 13.00
N ILE A 113 -5.81 -22.16 12.71
CA ILE A 113 -4.39 -21.93 12.44
C ILE A 113 -3.66 -21.79 13.77
N LYS A 114 -2.70 -22.70 14.03
CA LYS A 114 -1.83 -22.65 15.20
C LYS A 114 -0.43 -22.16 14.84
N HIS A 115 0.25 -21.51 15.79
CA HIS A 115 1.70 -21.37 15.75
C HIS A 115 2.35 -22.74 15.97
N GLY A 116 2.52 -23.50 14.89
CA GLY A 116 3.27 -24.75 14.88
C GLY A 116 4.68 -24.57 14.30
N PRO A 117 5.66 -25.39 14.70
CA PRO A 117 6.92 -25.49 13.96
C PRO A 117 6.62 -25.83 12.50
N GLN A 118 7.45 -25.36 11.56
CA GLN A 118 7.32 -25.67 10.14
C GLN A 118 7.12 -27.17 9.93
N GLU A 119 5.90 -27.59 9.59
CA GLU A 119 5.66 -28.98 9.21
C GLU A 119 6.22 -29.20 7.80
N ASN A 120 7.28 -30.00 7.73
CA ASN A 120 7.79 -30.63 6.51
C ASN A 120 8.22 -29.65 5.39
N GLY A 121 8.80 -28.49 5.74
CA GLY A 121 9.37 -27.57 4.75
C GLY A 121 8.34 -26.82 3.89
N ILE A 122 7.05 -26.94 4.21
CA ILE A 122 5.98 -26.16 3.57
C ILE A 122 5.72 -24.92 4.42
N ILE A 123 5.70 -23.76 3.79
CA ILE A 123 5.42 -22.49 4.46
C ILE A 123 4.01 -22.52 5.06
N GLY A 124 3.92 -22.23 6.35
CA GLY A 124 2.64 -22.19 7.07
C GLY A 124 1.83 -20.93 6.75
N ASP A 125 0.51 -21.01 6.90
CA ASP A 125 -0.41 -19.90 6.62
C ASP A 125 -0.05 -18.63 7.38
N MET A 126 0.44 -18.74 8.63
CA MET A 126 0.92 -17.59 9.41
C MET A 126 2.11 -16.86 8.76
N LYS A 127 3.06 -17.60 8.18
CA LYS A 127 4.18 -16.97 7.46
C LYS A 127 3.69 -16.31 6.17
N MET A 128 2.70 -16.88 5.49
CA MET A 128 2.05 -16.23 4.34
C MET A 128 1.35 -14.94 4.73
N LEU A 129 0.58 -14.95 5.81
CA LEU A 129 -0.05 -13.74 6.35
C LEU A 129 0.99 -12.68 6.77
N SER A 130 2.11 -13.09 7.38
CA SER A 130 3.22 -12.17 7.71
C SER A 130 3.84 -11.54 6.47
N MET A 131 4.10 -12.32 5.41
CA MET A 131 4.65 -11.78 4.16
C MET A 131 3.69 -10.76 3.52
N ILE A 132 2.39 -11.01 3.58
CA ILE A 132 1.38 -10.05 3.15
C ILE A 132 1.39 -8.81 4.05
N ASP A 133 1.56 -8.98 5.37
CA ASP A 133 1.66 -7.86 6.32
C ASP A 133 2.93 -7.03 6.21
N ASP A 134 3.99 -7.58 5.63
CA ASP A 134 5.27 -6.91 5.44
C ASP A 134 5.34 -6.04 4.17
N VAL A 135 4.24 -5.90 3.44
CA VAL A 135 4.09 -4.93 2.33
C VAL A 135 3.02 -3.85 2.64
N PRO A 136 3.21 -2.60 2.17
CA PRO A 136 2.31 -1.49 2.47
C PRO A 136 0.98 -1.52 1.71
N SER A 137 0.89 -2.24 0.59
CA SER A 137 -0.34 -2.40 -0.19
C SER A 137 -0.50 -3.82 -0.71
N LEU A 138 -1.71 -4.17 -1.16
CA LEU A 138 -2.02 -5.45 -1.79
C LEU A 138 -1.80 -5.43 -3.32
N ASP A 139 -1.01 -4.48 -3.82
CA ASP A 139 -0.66 -4.43 -5.23
C ASP A 139 0.03 -5.74 -5.66
N ALA A 140 -0.50 -6.37 -6.71
CA ALA A 140 -0.07 -7.70 -7.15
C ALA A 140 1.44 -7.78 -7.43
N PHE A 141 2.04 -6.71 -7.97
CA PHE A 141 3.48 -6.65 -8.22
C PHE A 141 4.31 -6.74 -6.92
N LEU A 142 3.90 -6.02 -5.87
CA LEU A 142 4.62 -6.01 -4.58
C LEU A 142 4.47 -7.34 -3.85
N LEU A 143 3.24 -7.88 -3.81
CA LEU A 143 2.98 -9.19 -3.23
C LEU A 143 3.80 -10.27 -3.96
N LYS A 144 3.70 -10.34 -5.29
CA LYS A 144 4.46 -11.30 -6.08
C LYS A 144 5.97 -11.18 -5.84
N THR A 145 6.51 -9.97 -5.84
CA THR A 145 7.96 -9.73 -5.57
C THR A 145 8.36 -10.16 -4.16
N CYS A 146 7.51 -9.94 -3.16
CA CYS A 146 7.73 -10.37 -1.78
C CYS A 146 7.78 -11.90 -1.67
N PHE A 147 6.80 -12.59 -2.24
CA PHE A 147 6.73 -14.05 -2.22
C PHE A 147 7.88 -14.69 -3.02
N GLU A 148 8.25 -14.13 -4.18
CA GLU A 148 9.40 -14.60 -4.96
C GLU A 148 10.73 -14.43 -4.20
N GLY A 149 10.90 -13.32 -3.46
CA GLY A 149 12.09 -13.09 -2.63
C GLY A 149 12.30 -14.16 -1.56
N GLU A 150 11.19 -14.59 -0.95
CA GLU A 150 11.14 -15.67 0.04
C GLU A 150 11.09 -17.08 -0.60
N LYS A 151 11.20 -17.17 -1.94
CA LYS A 151 11.15 -18.41 -2.74
C LYS A 151 9.85 -19.21 -2.53
N VAL A 152 8.75 -18.50 -2.32
CA VAL A 152 7.42 -19.08 -2.13
C VAL A 152 6.72 -19.14 -3.47
N ASN A 153 6.34 -20.35 -3.89
CA ASN A 153 5.59 -20.54 -5.12
C ASN A 153 4.09 -20.42 -4.84
N VAL A 154 3.46 -19.40 -5.41
CA VAL A 154 2.01 -19.20 -5.38
C VAL A 154 1.51 -19.26 -6.82
N ASP A 155 0.37 -19.92 -7.03
CA ASP A 155 -0.24 -20.00 -8.35
C ASP A 155 -0.42 -18.60 -8.96
N PRO A 156 0.09 -18.36 -10.20
CA PRO A 156 0.06 -17.03 -10.81
C PRO A 156 -1.32 -16.40 -10.92
N ARG A 157 -2.41 -17.18 -10.92
CA ARG A 157 -3.79 -16.65 -10.97
C ARG A 157 -4.18 -15.86 -9.72
N HIS A 158 -3.45 -16.00 -8.61
CA HIS A 158 -3.62 -15.12 -7.44
C HIS A 158 -3.14 -13.70 -7.71
N TRP A 159 -2.17 -13.56 -8.60
CA TRP A 159 -1.58 -12.28 -8.96
C TRP A 159 -2.38 -11.72 -10.13
N LEU A 160 -3.26 -10.76 -9.85
CA LEU A 160 -4.07 -10.07 -10.85
C LEU A 160 -3.23 -9.07 -11.67
N ILE A 161 -2.10 -9.53 -12.20
CA ILE A 161 -1.13 -8.79 -13.01
C ILE A 161 -0.70 -9.63 -14.20
N SER A 162 -0.67 -9.02 -15.39
CA SER A 162 -0.20 -9.72 -16.58
C SER A 162 1.33 -9.86 -16.60
N ASN A 163 1.85 -10.88 -17.27
CA ASN A 163 3.30 -11.04 -17.45
C ASN A 163 3.95 -9.83 -18.14
N GLU A 164 3.24 -9.21 -19.09
CA GLU A 164 3.73 -8.00 -19.76
C GLU A 164 3.83 -6.81 -18.80
N GLU A 165 2.82 -6.59 -17.97
CA GLU A 165 2.85 -5.52 -16.95
C GLU A 165 3.96 -5.76 -15.92
N ASP A 166 4.14 -7.00 -15.47
CA ASP A 166 5.23 -7.40 -14.57
C ASP A 166 6.62 -7.10 -15.18
N HIS A 167 6.84 -7.52 -16.44
CA HIS A 167 8.10 -7.27 -17.14
C HIS A 167 8.36 -5.77 -17.36
N GLN A 168 7.32 -4.99 -17.69
CA GLN A 168 7.43 -3.55 -17.83
C GLN A 168 7.85 -2.88 -16.52
N LEU A 169 7.23 -3.26 -15.39
CA LEU A 169 7.58 -2.73 -14.07
C LEU A 169 9.03 -3.08 -13.68
N ARG A 170 9.46 -4.33 -13.89
CA ARG A 170 10.85 -4.74 -13.63
C ARG A 170 11.85 -3.94 -14.47
N ARG A 171 11.55 -3.70 -15.75
CA ARG A 171 12.39 -2.88 -16.64
C ARG A 171 12.50 -1.44 -16.17
N LEU A 172 11.39 -0.85 -15.71
CA LEU A 172 11.38 0.51 -15.17
C LEU A 172 12.23 0.63 -13.91
N ILE A 173 12.08 -0.31 -12.97
CA ILE A 173 12.89 -0.37 -11.75
C ILE A 173 14.37 -0.53 -12.09
N ARG A 174 14.69 -1.45 -13.01
CA ARG A 174 16.06 -1.65 -13.49
C ARG A 174 16.67 -0.38 -14.07
N ALA A 175 15.95 0.30 -14.97
CA ALA A 175 16.41 1.55 -15.59
C ALA A 175 16.60 2.68 -14.57
N ARG A 176 15.84 2.68 -13.46
CA ARG A 176 15.99 3.67 -12.38
C ARG A 176 17.23 3.42 -11.54
N ILE A 177 17.57 2.15 -11.28
CA ILE A 177 18.66 1.77 -10.37
C ILE A 177 20.01 1.74 -11.08
N GLU A 178 20.05 1.33 -12.35
CA GLU A 178 21.29 1.18 -13.13
C GLU A 178 22.26 2.37 -13.06
N PRO A 179 21.84 3.65 -13.18
CA PRO A 179 22.74 4.78 -13.07
C PRO A 179 23.47 4.85 -11.72
N ILE A 180 22.79 4.47 -10.63
CA ILE A 180 23.34 4.48 -9.27
C ILE A 180 24.42 3.42 -9.15
N VAL A 181 24.13 2.23 -9.66
CA VAL A 181 25.05 1.09 -9.68
C VAL A 181 26.30 1.42 -10.48
N ARG A 182 26.13 1.99 -11.68
CA ARG A 182 27.24 2.43 -12.53
C ARG A 182 28.11 3.46 -11.81
N LYS A 183 27.50 4.45 -11.15
CA LYS A 183 28.24 5.47 -10.40
C LYS A 183 28.99 4.86 -9.21
N ALA A 184 28.33 4.02 -8.41
CA ALA A 184 28.94 3.36 -7.26
C ALA A 184 30.14 2.47 -7.66
N LEU A 185 30.03 1.73 -8.77
CA LEU A 185 31.08 0.82 -9.26
C LEU A 185 32.17 1.51 -10.10
N SER A 186 31.94 2.74 -10.56
CA SER A 186 32.93 3.47 -11.38
C SER A 186 34.23 3.80 -10.64
N GLY A 187 34.23 3.78 -9.30
CA GLY A 187 35.44 3.87 -8.47
C GLY A 187 36.24 2.57 -8.36
N SER A 188 35.73 1.45 -8.87
CA SER A 188 36.22 0.10 -8.55
C SER A 188 36.34 -0.79 -9.80
N GLN A 189 37.12 -0.44 -10.83
CA GLN A 189 37.32 -1.23 -12.07
C GLN A 189 36.09 -2.07 -12.52
N GLY A 190 34.89 -1.49 -12.43
CA GLY A 190 33.65 -2.24 -12.61
C GLY A 190 33.45 -2.56 -14.09
N ASN A 191 33.58 -3.83 -14.48
CA ASN A 191 33.29 -4.26 -15.84
C ASN A 191 31.76 -4.38 -16.04
N ALA A 192 31.27 -4.34 -17.28
CA ALA A 192 29.82 -4.39 -17.59
C ALA A 192 29.10 -5.59 -16.95
N GLN A 193 29.81 -6.73 -16.80
CA GLN A 193 29.32 -7.93 -16.14
C GLN A 193 29.01 -7.74 -14.64
N SER A 194 29.75 -6.87 -13.94
CA SER A 194 29.53 -6.58 -12.52
C SER A 194 28.24 -5.77 -12.30
N ILE A 195 27.90 -4.89 -13.25
CA ILE A 195 26.65 -4.12 -13.21
C ILE A 195 25.46 -5.06 -13.40
N GLU A 196 25.54 -5.99 -14.36
CA GLU A 196 24.49 -6.97 -14.62
C GLU A 196 24.22 -7.87 -13.40
N ARG A 197 25.26 -8.45 -12.80
CA ARG A 197 25.15 -9.24 -11.56
C ARG A 197 24.55 -8.44 -10.42
N PHE A 198 24.89 -7.16 -10.32
CA PHE A 198 24.30 -6.29 -9.31
C PHE A 198 22.81 -6.03 -9.56
N LEU A 199 22.43 -5.77 -10.81
CA LEU A 199 21.02 -5.59 -11.17
C LEU A 199 20.19 -6.85 -10.92
N GLU A 200 20.79 -8.03 -11.04
CA GLU A 200 20.19 -9.30 -10.60
C GLU A 200 20.07 -9.40 -9.07
N ALA A 201 21.06 -8.91 -8.32
CA ALA A 201 21.09 -8.95 -6.86
C ALA A 201 19.98 -8.13 -6.19
N ILE A 202 19.43 -7.11 -6.87
CA ILE A 202 18.23 -6.36 -6.41
C ILE A 202 17.00 -7.28 -6.28
N TRP A 203 16.93 -8.30 -7.13
CA TRP A 203 15.85 -9.30 -7.13
C TRP A 203 16.20 -10.54 -6.31
N ASN A 204 17.50 -10.79 -6.11
CA ASN A 204 18.00 -11.89 -5.30
C ASN A 204 19.04 -11.37 -4.27
N PRO A 205 18.60 -10.90 -3.10
CA PRO A 205 19.48 -10.30 -2.10
C PRO A 205 20.46 -11.30 -1.46
N ASN A 206 20.30 -12.61 -1.74
CA ASN A 206 21.26 -13.64 -1.31
C ASN A 206 22.57 -13.61 -2.08
N LEU A 207 22.62 -12.89 -3.22
CA LEU A 207 23.84 -12.70 -3.98
C LEU A 207 24.85 -11.84 -3.18
N GLU A 208 26.15 -12.06 -3.39
CA GLU A 208 27.20 -11.36 -2.65
C GLU A 208 27.21 -9.86 -2.98
N GLU A 209 26.90 -9.54 -4.23
CA GLU A 209 26.85 -8.20 -4.79
C GLU A 209 25.88 -7.29 -4.05
N ALA A 210 24.73 -7.83 -3.61
CA ALA A 210 23.75 -7.11 -2.81
C ALA A 210 24.37 -6.56 -1.51
N GLY A 211 25.13 -7.41 -0.81
CA GLY A 211 25.83 -7.04 0.41
C GLY A 211 26.94 -6.02 0.20
N LEU A 212 27.70 -6.15 -0.89
CA LEU A 212 28.79 -5.23 -1.23
C LEU A 212 28.28 -3.80 -1.46
N PHE A 213 27.13 -3.64 -2.13
CA PHE A 213 26.56 -2.32 -2.37
C PHE A 213 26.10 -1.63 -1.11
N VAL A 214 25.32 -2.29 -0.26
CA VAL A 214 24.87 -1.64 0.99
C VAL A 214 26.05 -1.36 1.92
N SER A 215 27.07 -2.24 1.93
CA SER A 215 28.31 -2.00 2.66
C SER A 215 29.07 -0.78 2.14
N ALA A 216 29.04 -0.50 0.83
CA ALA A 216 29.64 0.70 0.24
C ALA A 216 28.98 2.00 0.74
N PHE A 217 27.74 1.92 1.22
CA PHE A 217 27.04 3.02 1.88
C PHE A 217 27.13 2.96 3.42
N GLY A 218 27.91 2.04 4.00
CA GLY A 218 28.02 1.89 5.45
C GLY A 218 26.70 1.44 6.10
N ILE A 219 26.03 0.49 5.44
CA ILE A 219 24.80 -0.16 5.86
C ILE A 219 25.10 -1.65 6.06
N GLU A 220 24.47 -2.28 7.05
CA GLU A 220 24.72 -3.70 7.33
C GLU A 220 24.19 -4.59 6.21
N ARG A 221 24.92 -5.68 5.91
CA ARG A 221 24.51 -6.65 4.89
C ARG A 221 23.14 -7.27 5.20
N ALA A 222 22.80 -7.41 6.48
CA ALA A 222 21.50 -7.94 6.92
C ALA A 222 20.31 -7.04 6.49
N GLU A 223 20.55 -5.74 6.28
CA GLU A 223 19.51 -4.78 5.89
C GLU A 223 19.29 -4.71 4.37
N ALA A 224 20.12 -5.41 3.58
CA ALA A 224 20.11 -5.35 2.12
C ALA A 224 18.74 -5.67 1.53
N ASP A 225 18.10 -6.74 1.98
CA ASP A 225 16.78 -7.14 1.50
C ASP A 225 15.71 -6.08 1.81
N THR A 226 15.72 -5.55 3.03
CA THR A 226 14.77 -4.51 3.46
C THR A 226 14.91 -3.25 2.60
N ILE A 227 16.14 -2.82 2.34
CA ILE A 227 16.42 -1.63 1.52
C ILE A 227 16.02 -1.88 0.07
N PHE A 228 16.42 -2.99 -0.53
CA PHE A 228 16.06 -3.28 -1.92
C PHE A 228 14.56 -3.44 -2.09
N SER A 229 13.87 -4.07 -1.14
CA SER A 229 12.41 -4.18 -1.15
C SER A 229 11.73 -2.81 -1.06
N ALA A 230 12.16 -1.95 -0.14
CA ALA A 230 11.65 -0.59 -0.03
C ALA A 230 11.97 0.27 -1.28
N TRP A 231 13.12 0.06 -1.91
CA TRP A 231 13.51 0.80 -3.11
C TRP A 231 12.75 0.37 -4.37
N LYS A 232 12.60 -0.95 -4.58
CA LYS A 232 11.71 -1.53 -5.60
C LYS A 232 10.29 -0.96 -5.44
N GLY A 233 9.78 -0.97 -4.22
CA GLY A 233 8.45 -0.48 -3.90
C GLY A 233 8.28 1.03 -4.09
N THR A 234 9.26 1.84 -3.68
CA THR A 234 9.25 3.29 -3.90
C THR A 234 9.20 3.63 -5.40
N THR A 235 10.01 2.94 -6.21
CA THR A 235 10.03 3.15 -7.67
C THR A 235 8.72 2.69 -8.32
N PHE A 236 8.14 1.57 -7.84
CA PHE A 236 6.82 1.12 -8.26
C PHE A 236 5.74 2.17 -7.97
N TYR A 237 5.73 2.73 -6.76
CA TYR A 237 4.75 3.76 -6.39
C TYR A 237 4.94 5.07 -7.13
N GLU A 238 6.17 5.47 -7.45
CA GLU A 238 6.44 6.61 -8.33
C GLU A 238 5.75 6.41 -9.70
N TYR A 239 5.85 5.21 -10.28
CA TYR A 239 5.17 4.87 -11.52
C TYR A 239 3.64 4.91 -11.39
N GLN A 240 3.09 4.29 -10.34
CA GLN A 240 1.64 4.30 -10.09
C GLN A 240 1.11 5.72 -9.88
N LEU A 241 1.88 6.58 -9.21
CA LEU A 241 1.53 7.98 -9.01
C LEU A 241 1.32 8.71 -10.34
N ARG A 242 2.21 8.50 -11.33
CA ARG A 242 2.09 9.16 -12.65
C ARG A 242 0.76 8.83 -13.34
N ARG A 243 0.22 7.64 -13.10
CA ARG A 243 -1.08 7.19 -13.64
C ARG A 243 -2.26 7.82 -12.88
N ILE A 244 -2.18 7.89 -11.55
CA ILE A 244 -3.32 8.29 -10.72
C ILE A 244 -3.39 9.80 -10.43
N ALA A 245 -2.25 10.50 -10.46
CA ALA A 245 -2.16 11.92 -10.13
C ALA A 245 -3.04 12.82 -11.01
N PRO A 246 -3.19 12.61 -12.33
CA PRO A 246 -4.12 13.40 -13.14
C PRO A 246 -5.56 13.28 -12.63
N ARG A 247 -6.00 12.08 -12.24
CA ARG A 247 -7.35 11.87 -11.71
C ARG A 247 -7.53 12.53 -10.34
N ALA A 248 -6.55 12.39 -9.45
CA ALA A 248 -6.57 13.05 -8.15
C ALA A 248 -6.67 14.57 -8.28
N ARG A 249 -5.96 15.18 -9.25
CA ARG A 249 -6.07 16.63 -9.54
C ARG A 249 -7.46 17.02 -10.04
N VAL A 250 -8.08 16.23 -10.91
CA VAL A 250 -9.46 16.48 -11.37
C VAL A 250 -10.44 16.47 -10.19
N ILE A 251 -10.30 15.51 -9.28
CA ILE A 251 -11.14 15.40 -8.08
C ILE A 251 -10.93 16.61 -7.17
N LEU A 252 -9.68 16.97 -6.88
CA LEU A 252 -9.35 18.12 -6.03
C LEU A 252 -9.89 19.43 -6.61
N THR A 253 -9.70 19.67 -7.92
CA THR A 253 -10.24 20.84 -8.60
C THR A 253 -11.77 20.86 -8.54
N TRP A 254 -12.42 19.71 -8.71
CA TRP A 254 -13.87 19.60 -8.59
C TRP A 254 -14.34 19.92 -7.16
N LEU A 255 -13.71 19.36 -6.12
CA LEU A 255 -14.03 19.65 -4.71
C LEU A 255 -13.92 21.14 -4.37
N LYS A 256 -12.97 21.85 -4.99
CA LYS A 256 -12.78 23.31 -4.82
C LYS A 256 -13.73 24.17 -5.67
N SER A 257 -14.52 23.56 -6.55
CA SER A 257 -15.40 24.26 -7.48
C SER A 257 -16.84 24.33 -6.98
N ARG A 258 -17.63 25.25 -7.54
CA ARG A 258 -19.08 25.32 -7.29
C ARG A 258 -19.85 24.11 -7.83
N GLU A 259 -19.27 23.35 -8.76
CA GLU A 259 -19.88 22.14 -9.33
C GLU A 259 -19.97 20.99 -8.31
N CYS A 260 -19.22 21.09 -7.20
CA CYS A 260 -19.32 20.16 -6.07
C CYS A 260 -20.56 20.43 -5.20
N ILE A 261 -21.22 21.59 -5.32
CA ILE A 261 -22.41 21.88 -4.52
C ILE A 261 -23.61 21.07 -5.06
N PRO A 262 -24.32 20.31 -4.22
CA PRO A 262 -25.44 19.50 -4.68
C PRO A 262 -26.56 20.30 -5.34
N VAL A 263 -27.18 19.71 -6.35
CA VAL A 263 -28.24 20.36 -7.16
C VAL A 263 -29.48 20.72 -6.34
N ASP A 264 -29.74 19.96 -5.29
CA ASP A 264 -30.89 20.04 -4.39
C ASP A 264 -30.56 20.64 -3.03
N ILE A 265 -29.38 21.27 -2.86
CA ILE A 265 -28.92 21.83 -1.58
C ILE A 265 -29.94 22.76 -0.89
N ARG A 266 -30.78 23.46 -1.67
CA ARG A 266 -31.85 24.32 -1.16
C ARG A 266 -32.88 23.56 -0.32
N MET A 267 -33.13 22.29 -0.63
CA MET A 267 -34.04 21.42 0.14
C MET A 267 -33.39 20.92 1.46
N HIS A 268 -32.06 21.07 1.58
CA HIS A 268 -31.25 20.63 2.71
C HIS A 268 -30.53 21.79 3.42
N LYS A 269 -31.10 23.01 3.33
CA LYS A 269 -30.50 24.24 3.88
C LYS A 269 -29.97 24.13 5.32
N PRO A 270 -30.63 23.43 6.27
CA PRO A 270 -30.09 23.26 7.63
C PRO A 270 -28.73 22.56 7.69
N TYR A 271 -28.39 21.76 6.68
CA TYR A 271 -27.15 20.97 6.63
C TYR A 271 -26.08 21.55 5.69
N GLU A 272 -26.35 22.69 5.06
CA GLU A 272 -25.46 23.30 4.04
C GLU A 272 -24.08 23.60 4.62
N THR A 273 -24.01 24.24 5.79
CA THR A 273 -22.74 24.56 6.45
C THR A 273 -21.94 23.30 6.77
N GLN A 274 -22.58 22.27 7.30
CA GLN A 274 -21.93 21.00 7.62
C GLN A 274 -21.37 20.32 6.37
N LEU A 275 -22.12 20.34 5.26
CA LEU A 275 -21.68 19.78 4.00
C LEU A 275 -20.45 20.53 3.45
N LEU A 276 -20.48 21.86 3.45
CA LEU A 276 -19.36 22.67 2.95
C LEU A 276 -18.09 22.44 3.77
N MET A 277 -18.20 22.35 5.11
CA MET A 277 -17.08 22.00 5.97
C MET A 277 -16.53 20.60 5.67
N HIS A 278 -17.40 19.62 5.36
CA HIS A 278 -16.98 18.27 5.01
C HIS A 278 -16.26 18.23 3.65
N ILE A 279 -16.74 18.97 2.65
CA ILE A 279 -16.06 19.14 1.35
C ILE A 279 -14.66 19.74 1.57
N GLU A 280 -14.55 20.78 2.39
CA GLU A 280 -13.27 21.43 2.69
C GLU A 280 -12.31 20.47 3.43
N LYS A 281 -12.79 19.74 4.44
CA LYS A 281 -12.01 18.73 5.18
C LYS A 281 -11.41 17.69 4.21
N VAL A 282 -12.26 17.06 3.40
CA VAL A 282 -11.83 16.04 2.44
C VAL A 282 -10.87 16.61 1.39
N GLY A 283 -11.14 17.84 0.93
CA GLY A 283 -10.23 18.56 0.02
C GLY A 283 -8.84 18.77 0.63
N LYS A 284 -8.76 19.18 1.91
CA LYS A 284 -7.50 19.32 2.65
C LYS A 284 -6.79 17.98 2.82
N LEU A 285 -7.48 16.92 3.21
CA LEU A 285 -6.89 15.58 3.36
C LEU A 285 -6.27 15.07 2.04
N LEU A 286 -6.98 15.27 0.92
CA LEU A 286 -6.47 14.91 -0.41
C LEU A 286 -5.24 15.74 -0.79
N GLU A 287 -5.24 17.03 -0.45
CA GLU A 287 -4.15 17.95 -0.74
C GLU A 287 -2.90 17.63 0.09
N THR A 288 -3.06 17.36 1.40
CA THR A 288 -2.00 16.87 2.28
C THR A 288 -1.39 15.57 1.76
N THR A 289 -2.24 14.58 1.40
CA THR A 289 -1.77 13.29 0.85
C THR A 289 -0.92 13.50 -0.42
N LEU A 290 -1.30 14.42 -1.30
CA LEU A 290 -0.51 14.77 -2.49
C LEU A 290 0.79 15.50 -2.13
N MET A 291 0.81 16.31 -1.08
CA MET A 291 2.01 16.98 -0.59
C MET A 291 3.01 15.99 0.02
N ASP A 292 2.57 15.05 0.86
CA ASP A 292 3.42 14.02 1.47
C ASP A 292 4.18 13.24 0.39
N ILE A 293 3.46 12.80 -0.65
CA ILE A 293 4.04 12.08 -1.79
C ILE A 293 5.10 12.94 -2.49
N ARG A 294 4.81 14.23 -2.71
CA ARG A 294 5.76 15.14 -3.37
C ARG A 294 7.01 15.33 -2.53
N THR A 295 6.89 15.48 -1.21
CA THR A 295 8.03 15.61 -0.30
C THR A 295 8.91 14.37 -0.38
N ILE A 296 8.34 13.16 -0.22
CA ILE A 296 9.09 11.90 -0.27
C ILE A 296 9.86 11.75 -1.59
N LEU A 297 9.19 12.01 -2.73
CA LEU A 297 9.82 11.89 -4.05
C LEU A 297 10.86 12.98 -4.31
N SER A 298 10.62 14.22 -3.87
CA SER A 298 11.57 15.32 -4.01
C SER A 298 12.85 15.10 -3.21
N ASP A 299 12.73 14.52 -2.01
CA ASP A 299 13.88 14.15 -1.20
C ASP A 299 14.73 13.09 -1.90
N TYR A 300 14.09 12.09 -2.50
CA TYR A 300 14.76 11.08 -3.32
C TYR A 300 15.49 11.71 -4.52
N GLU A 301 14.83 12.57 -5.30
CA GLU A 301 15.46 13.22 -6.46
C GLU A 301 16.65 14.11 -6.05
N THR A 302 16.51 14.82 -4.93
CA THR A 302 17.59 15.64 -4.37
C THR A 302 18.77 14.77 -3.97
N ALA A 303 18.53 13.72 -3.20
CA ALA A 303 19.57 12.80 -2.73
C ALA A 303 20.26 12.08 -3.90
N PHE A 304 19.47 11.61 -4.88
CA PHE A 304 19.97 11.02 -6.12
C PHE A 304 20.86 11.99 -6.89
N SER A 305 20.42 13.24 -7.09
CA SER A 305 21.18 14.25 -7.82
C SER A 305 22.51 14.57 -7.13
N SER A 306 22.51 14.71 -5.81
CA SER A 306 23.74 14.90 -5.02
C SER A 306 24.71 13.73 -5.18
N PHE A 307 24.22 12.49 -5.14
CA PHE A 307 25.05 11.30 -5.38
C PHE A 307 25.66 11.29 -6.79
N MET A 308 24.88 11.62 -7.81
CA MET A 308 25.38 11.70 -9.19
C MET A 308 26.47 12.79 -9.34
N ASN A 309 26.36 13.87 -8.56
CA ASN A 309 27.35 14.96 -8.47
C ASN A 309 28.58 14.63 -7.60
N GLY A 310 28.63 13.44 -6.99
CA GLY A 310 29.78 12.97 -6.20
C GLY A 310 29.69 13.21 -4.70
N GLN A 311 28.50 13.57 -4.19
CA GLN A 311 28.21 13.70 -2.75
C GLN A 311 27.33 12.52 -2.30
N PRO A 312 27.91 11.44 -1.76
CA PRO A 312 27.15 10.22 -1.42
C PRO A 312 26.38 10.28 -0.11
N GLU A 313 26.71 11.21 0.80
CA GLU A 313 26.14 11.28 2.14
C GLU A 313 24.62 11.46 2.11
N PRO A 314 24.03 12.39 1.33
CA PRO A 314 22.57 12.57 1.29
C PRO A 314 21.83 11.31 0.79
N PHE A 315 22.44 10.57 -0.15
CA PHE A 315 21.84 9.35 -0.68
C PHE A 315 21.93 8.19 0.31
N ARG A 316 23.05 8.07 1.04
CA ARG A 316 23.17 7.12 2.15
C ARG A 316 22.10 7.38 3.21
N ASP A 317 21.95 8.63 3.63
CA ASP A 317 21.02 8.99 4.71
C ASP A 317 19.56 8.79 4.25
N TYR A 318 19.27 9.03 2.97
CA TYR A 318 18.00 8.63 2.36
C TYR A 318 17.78 7.11 2.41
N LEU A 319 18.78 6.30 2.04
CA LEU A 319 18.65 4.83 2.08
C LEU A 319 18.38 4.30 3.50
N ARG A 320 18.92 4.93 4.54
CA ARG A 320 18.64 4.55 5.94
C ARG A 320 17.18 4.80 6.33
N SER A 321 16.57 5.87 5.81
CA SER A 321 15.16 6.21 6.06
C SER A 321 14.19 5.66 5.00
N ILE A 322 14.67 4.91 3.99
CA ILE A 322 13.84 4.51 2.85
C ILE A 322 12.67 3.63 3.26
N ARG A 323 12.81 2.85 4.34
CA ARG A 323 11.75 1.95 4.81
C ARG A 323 10.54 2.74 5.30
N SER A 324 10.71 3.70 6.21
CA SER A 324 9.58 4.50 6.71
C SER A 324 8.92 5.30 5.58
N ARG A 325 9.75 5.88 4.69
CA ARG A 325 9.28 6.59 3.49
C ARG A 325 8.49 5.69 2.55
N TYR A 326 8.93 4.46 2.32
CA TYR A 326 8.25 3.47 1.50
C TYR A 326 6.86 3.13 2.03
N TRP A 327 6.73 2.91 3.35
CA TRP A 327 5.46 2.62 3.97
C TRP A 327 4.47 3.79 3.88
N LEU A 328 4.93 5.02 4.19
CA LEU A 328 4.11 6.21 4.08
C LEU A 328 3.68 6.46 2.63
N LEU A 329 4.60 6.32 1.67
CA LEU A 329 4.30 6.46 0.25
C LEU A 329 3.25 5.42 -0.21
N GLY A 330 3.39 4.17 0.22
CA GLY A 330 2.43 3.11 -0.12
C GLY A 330 1.03 3.36 0.43
N TYR A 331 0.93 3.89 1.65
CA TYR A 331 -0.34 4.38 2.20
C TYR A 331 -0.92 5.50 1.32
N CYS A 332 -0.16 6.57 1.07
CA CYS A 332 -0.64 7.74 0.35
C CYS A 332 -1.10 7.38 -1.08
N VAL A 333 -0.33 6.57 -1.81
CA VAL A 333 -0.71 6.13 -3.17
C VAL A 333 -1.94 5.22 -3.15
N SER A 334 -2.08 4.35 -2.15
CA SER A 334 -3.27 3.52 -1.98
C SER A 334 -4.53 4.33 -1.65
N ALA A 335 -4.39 5.38 -0.83
CA ALA A 335 -5.46 6.32 -0.51
C ALA A 335 -5.93 7.08 -1.77
N LEU A 336 -4.99 7.61 -2.57
CA LEU A 336 -5.31 8.26 -3.85
C LEU A 336 -6.00 7.33 -4.84
N THR A 337 -5.52 6.09 -4.93
CA THR A 337 -6.11 5.06 -5.80
C THR A 337 -7.54 4.73 -5.37
N SER A 338 -7.77 4.62 -4.06
CA SER A 338 -9.10 4.41 -3.48
C SER A 338 -10.05 5.56 -3.81
N VAL A 339 -9.63 6.81 -3.58
CA VAL A 339 -10.41 8.01 -3.92
C VAL A 339 -10.75 8.04 -5.42
N ALA A 340 -9.78 7.75 -6.29
CA ALA A 340 -10.00 7.73 -7.73
C ALA A 340 -11.01 6.64 -8.17
N HIS A 341 -10.95 5.44 -7.58
CA HIS A 341 -11.91 4.37 -7.84
C HIS A 341 -13.31 4.71 -7.33
N LEU A 342 -13.42 5.26 -6.12
CA LEU A 342 -14.68 5.71 -5.54
C LEU A 342 -15.33 6.80 -6.41
N ASP A 343 -14.55 7.79 -6.84
CA ASP A 343 -15.01 8.82 -7.76
C ASP A 343 -15.47 8.25 -9.11
N ALA A 344 -14.70 7.36 -9.72
CA ALA A 344 -15.05 6.73 -10.98
C ALA A 344 -16.37 5.93 -10.89
N ARG A 345 -16.57 5.20 -9.78
CA ARG A 345 -17.79 4.44 -9.51
C ARG A 345 -18.99 5.36 -9.30
N CYS A 346 -18.84 6.40 -8.48
CA CYS A 346 -19.92 7.35 -8.20
C CYS A 346 -20.32 8.14 -9.45
N MET A 347 -19.34 8.59 -10.25
CA MET A 347 -19.55 9.46 -11.40
C MET A 347 -19.86 8.71 -12.70
N LYS A 348 -19.90 7.37 -12.71
CA LYS A 348 -20.07 6.54 -13.91
C LYS A 348 -21.27 6.95 -14.77
N ASN A 349 -22.38 7.34 -14.12
CA ASN A 349 -23.62 7.73 -14.79
C ASN A 349 -23.92 9.24 -14.68
N THR A 350 -22.93 10.05 -14.29
CA THR A 350 -23.09 11.48 -14.02
C THR A 350 -22.01 12.28 -14.75
N PRO A 351 -22.12 12.43 -16.08
CA PRO A 351 -21.10 13.10 -16.89
C PRO A 351 -20.93 14.58 -16.52
N SER A 352 -21.98 15.22 -16.01
CA SER A 352 -21.95 16.60 -15.49
C SER A 352 -21.23 16.75 -14.15
N ARG A 353 -20.86 15.63 -13.49
CA ARG A 353 -20.29 15.59 -12.14
C ARG A 353 -21.10 16.36 -11.08
N LYS A 354 -22.43 16.41 -11.26
CA LYS A 354 -23.38 17.01 -10.32
C LYS A 354 -24.13 15.93 -9.53
N LEU A 355 -24.04 15.98 -8.21
CA LEU A 355 -24.70 15.03 -7.33
C LEU A 355 -25.88 15.66 -6.58
N TYR A 356 -26.79 14.80 -6.13
CA TYR A 356 -27.77 15.14 -5.10
C TYR A 356 -27.12 15.08 -3.71
N PHE A 357 -27.73 15.72 -2.72
CA PHE A 357 -27.20 15.88 -1.37
C PHE A 357 -26.76 14.55 -0.75
N GLU A 358 -27.63 13.53 -0.78
CA GLU A 358 -27.34 12.20 -0.24
C GLU A 358 -26.15 11.52 -0.94
N GLY A 359 -26.09 11.64 -2.27
CA GLY A 359 -24.98 11.09 -3.06
C GLY A 359 -23.65 11.77 -2.74
N MET A 360 -23.66 13.09 -2.54
CA MET A 360 -22.49 13.85 -2.13
C MET A 360 -22.03 13.45 -0.73
N GLN A 361 -22.95 13.40 0.24
CA GLN A 361 -22.60 12.99 1.61
C GLN A 361 -22.00 11.58 1.64
N LYS A 362 -22.59 10.64 0.90
CA LYS A 362 -22.06 9.28 0.80
C LYS A 362 -20.65 9.27 0.22
N LEU A 363 -20.42 9.99 -0.88
CA LEU A 363 -19.10 10.06 -1.53
C LEU A 363 -18.05 10.67 -0.59
N LEU A 364 -18.37 11.77 0.08
CA LEU A 364 -17.45 12.43 1.01
C LEU A 364 -17.09 11.54 2.18
N ARG A 365 -18.04 10.80 2.77
CA ARG A 365 -17.75 9.82 3.83
C ARG A 365 -16.79 8.73 3.35
N GLN A 366 -16.97 8.25 2.12
CA GLN A 366 -16.06 7.25 1.55
C GLN A 366 -14.66 7.82 1.27
N PHE A 367 -14.56 9.07 0.81
CA PHE A 367 -13.28 9.74 0.63
C PHE A 367 -12.58 9.97 1.97
N ASP A 368 -13.32 10.40 3.00
CA ASP A 368 -12.81 10.59 4.35
C ASP A 368 -12.18 9.29 4.85
N VAL A 369 -12.93 8.17 4.83
CA VAL A 369 -12.39 6.85 5.23
C VAL A 369 -11.19 6.43 4.38
N ALA A 370 -11.18 6.71 3.08
CA ALA A 370 -10.06 6.37 2.21
C ALA A 370 -8.78 7.17 2.53
N LEU A 371 -8.92 8.42 2.97
CA LEU A 371 -7.84 9.38 3.22
C LEU A 371 -7.45 9.50 4.69
N ASP A 372 -8.28 9.00 5.61
CA ASP A 372 -8.04 9.10 7.04
C ASP A 372 -6.92 8.14 7.47
N ARG A 373 -5.90 8.71 8.12
CA ARG A 373 -4.78 8.00 8.71
C ARG A 373 -5.19 7.27 10.00
N ARG A 374 -6.26 7.73 10.66
CA ARG A 374 -6.84 7.15 11.87
C ARG A 374 -8.20 6.59 11.52
N ARG A 375 -8.26 5.40 10.93
CA ARG A 375 -9.57 4.79 10.70
C ARG A 375 -10.20 4.44 12.06
N GLU A 376 -11.53 4.60 12.14
CA GLU A 376 -12.34 4.51 13.36
C GLU A 376 -12.09 3.24 14.22
N GLN A 377 -12.42 3.35 15.51
CA GLN A 377 -12.19 2.39 16.59
C GLN A 377 -12.48 0.93 16.20
N LYS A 378 -11.60 0.04 16.67
CA LYS A 378 -11.67 -1.43 16.56
C LYS A 378 -13.00 -1.96 17.14
N GLY A 379 -14.05 -2.01 16.32
CA GLY A 379 -15.38 -2.54 16.63
C GLY A 379 -15.97 -3.26 15.41
N ALA A 380 -16.72 -4.34 15.65
CA ALA A 380 -17.25 -5.24 14.62
C ALA A 380 -18.06 -4.53 13.50
N PHE A 381 -17.99 -5.08 12.28
CA PHE A 381 -18.66 -4.57 11.07
C PHE A 381 -20.05 -5.15 10.85
#